data_AF-A0A0F9CJT7-F1
#
_entry.id   AF-A0A0F9CJT7-F1
#
_cell.length_a   1.000
_cell.length_b   1.000
_cell.length_c   1.000
_cell.angle_alpha   90.00
_cell.angle_beta   90.00
_cell.angle_gamma   90.00
#
_symmetry.space_group_name_H-M   'P 1'
#
loop_
_entity.id
_entity.type
_entity.pdbx_description
1 polymer ?
#
loop_
_entity_poly.entity_id
_entity_poly.type
_entity_poly.pdbx_seq_one_letter_code
_entity_poly.pdbx_strand_id
1 'polypeptide(L)' 'MEKRTLGTTGLELSLIGFGGFHLVEVPRAETAYLLNRYLDQGGNYIETAEGYG' A
#
# COMPACT_ATOMS: atom_id res chain seq x y z
N MET A 1 -9.59 -0.63 9.34
CA MET A 1 -9.79 -0.24 7.92
C MET A 1 -10.90 -1.08 7.30
N GLU A 2 -11.74 -0.52 6.43
CA GLU A 2 -12.75 -1.28 5.66
C GLU A 2 -12.06 -2.12 4.57
N LYS A 3 -12.52 -3.37 4.37
CA LYS A 3 -11.96 -4.33 3.40
C LYS A 3 -13.05 -4.92 2.49
N ARG A 4 -12.65 -5.41 1.31
CA ARG A 4 -13.49 -6.14 0.36
C ARG A 4 -12.75 -7.33 -0.25
N THR A 5 -13.48 -8.34 -0.68
CA THR A 5 -12.93 -9.50 -1.39
C THR A 5 -12.31 -9.07 -2.72
N LEU A 6 -11.09 -9.54 -3.01
CA LEU A 6 -10.44 -9.36 -4.30
C LEU A 6 -11.00 -10.38 -5.30
N GLY A 7 -12.01 -9.97 -6.06
CA GLY A 7 -12.64 -10.82 -7.06
C GLY A 7 -13.10 -12.16 -6.46
N THR A 8 -12.69 -13.27 -7.07
CA THR A 8 -13.00 -14.64 -6.61
C THR A 8 -11.82 -15.32 -5.89
N THR A 9 -10.78 -14.57 -5.52
CA THR A 9 -9.53 -15.12 -4.96
C THR A 9 -9.65 -15.59 -3.50
N GLY A 10 -10.69 -15.14 -2.79
CA GLY A 10 -10.83 -15.37 -1.34
C GLY A 10 -9.93 -14.46 -0.48
N LEU A 11 -9.09 -13.62 -1.09
CA LEU A 11 -8.30 -12.61 -0.38
C LEU A 11 -9.16 -11.38 -0.05
N GLU A 12 -8.88 -10.73 1.08
CA GLU A 12 -9.50 -9.46 1.45
C GLU A 12 -8.48 -8.32 1.36
N LEU A 13 -8.83 -7.26 0.64
CA LEU A 13 -8.01 -6.05 0.52
C LEU A 13 -8.69 -4.86 1.19
N SER A 14 -7.91 -3.99 1.82
CA SER A 14 -8.34 -2.68 2.27
C SER A 14 -8.83 -1.84 1.09
N LEU A 15 -9.94 -1.11 1.29
CA LEU A 15 -10.50 -0.24 0.26
C LEU A 15 -9.54 0.86 -0.21
N ILE A 16 -8.66 1.30 0.67
CA ILE A 16 -7.60 2.27 0.37
C ILE A 16 -6.29 1.50 0.21
N GLY A 17 -5.64 1.67 -0.94
CA GLY A 17 -4.32 1.15 -1.23
C GLY A 17 -3.21 2.18 -0.98
N PHE A 18 -1.99 1.69 -0.78
CA PHE A 18 -0.77 2.47 -0.67
C PHE A 18 -0.01 2.40 -2.00
N GLY A 19 -0.01 3.51 -2.77
CA GLY A 19 0.60 3.59 -4.09
C GLY A 19 2.10 3.86 -4.06
N GLY A 20 2.85 3.22 -4.96
CA GLY A 20 4.31 3.21 -4.95
C GLY A 20 4.99 4.27 -5.83
N PHE A 21 4.29 4.81 -6.83
CA PHE A 21 4.92 5.61 -7.91
C PHE A 21 5.72 6.82 -7.41
N HIS A 22 5.16 7.61 -6.50
CA HIS A 22 5.83 8.82 -5.98
C HIS A 22 6.81 8.54 -4.84
N LEU A 23 6.98 7.28 -4.41
CA LEU A 23 7.90 6.96 -3.30
C LEU A 23 9.37 7.15 -3.68
N VAL A 24 9.69 7.17 -4.98
CA VAL A 24 11.03 7.48 -5.48
C VAL A 24 11.38 8.97 -5.37
N GLU A 25 10.39 9.83 -5.15
CA GLU A 25 10.54 11.28 -5.03
C GLU A 25 10.76 11.74 -3.57
N VAL A 26 10.63 10.83 -2.60
CA VAL A 26 10.70 11.12 -1.16
C VAL A 26 11.84 10.34 -0.46
N PRO A 27 12.42 10.88 0.63
CA PRO A 27 13.44 10.17 1.39
C PRO A 27 12.96 8.81 1.90
N ARG A 28 13.83 7.79 1.86
CA ARG A 28 13.51 6.43 2.33
C ARG A 28 12.92 6.38 3.74
N ALA A 29 13.39 7.24 4.65
CA ALA A 29 12.88 7.31 6.02
C ALA A 29 11.41 7.76 6.07
N GLU A 30 11.03 8.72 5.23
CA GLU A 30 9.65 9.21 5.13
C GLU A 30 8.75 8.13 4.52
N THR A 31 9.19 7.47 3.46
CA THR A 31 8.50 6.32 2.86
C THR A 31 8.26 5.21 3.87
N ALA A 32 9.28 4.87 4.67
CA ALA A 32 9.16 3.86 5.71
C ALA A 32 8.15 4.27 6.80
N TYR A 33 8.16 5.54 7.23
CA TYR A 33 7.20 6.07 8.18
C TYR A 33 5.76 5.98 7.65
N LEU A 34 5.52 6.46 6.42
CA LEU A 34 4.20 6.45 5.79
C LEU A 34 3.66 5.03 5.60
N LEU A 35 4.48 4.11 5.10
CA LEU A 35 4.09 2.72 4.90
C LEU A 35 3.73 2.05 6.24
N ASN A 36 4.59 2.16 7.25
CA ASN A 36 4.30 1.57 8.56
C ASN A 36 3.03 2.17 9.17
N ARG A 37 2.81 3.48 9.03
CA ARG A 37 1.60 4.14 9.54
C ARG A 37 0.34 3.68 8.81
N TYR A 38 0.42 3.29 7.54
CA TYR A 38 -0.67 2.66 6.79
C TYR A 38 -0.95 1.24 7.29
N LEU A 39 0.11 0.44 7.48
CA LEU A 39 0.02 -0.93 7.99
C LEU A 39 -0.59 -0.97 9.41
N ASP A 40 -0.19 -0.05 10.29
CA ASP A 40 -0.71 0.08 11.65
C ASP A 40 -2.22 0.36 11.71
N GLN A 41 -2.82 0.91 10.64
CA GLN A 41 -4.29 1.10 10.54
C GLN A 41 -5.04 -0.11 9.98
N GLY A 42 -4.31 -1.19 9.68
CA GLY A 42 -4.83 -2.41 9.08
C GLY A 42 -4.93 -2.36 7.56
N GLY A 43 -4.20 -1.46 6.89
CA GLY A 43 -4.04 -1.46 5.44
C GLY A 43 -3.27 -2.69 4.96
N ASN A 44 -3.63 -3.25 3.81
CA ASN A 44 -2.98 -4.44 3.27
C ASN A 44 -2.93 -4.51 1.73
N TYR A 45 -3.22 -3.39 1.04
CA TYR A 45 -3.07 -3.29 -0.40
C TYR A 45 -1.93 -2.33 -0.74
N ILE A 46 -0.82 -2.87 -1.21
CA ILE A 46 0.37 -2.11 -1.61
C ILE A 46 0.52 -2.27 -3.12
N GLU A 47 0.63 -1.15 -3.82
CA GLU A 47 0.79 -1.08 -5.26
C GLU A 47 2.23 -0.69 -5.60
N THR A 48 2.83 -1.39 -6.56
CA THR A 48 4.19 -1.16 -7.04
C THR A 48 4.32 -1.69 -8.46
N ALA A 49 5.33 -1.21 -9.19
CA ALA A 49 5.70 -1.74 -10.50
C ALA A 49 7.22 -1.65 -10.70
N GLU A 50 7.77 -2.55 -11.54
CA GLU A 50 9.20 -2.59 -11.90
C GLU A 50 9.71 -1.24 -12.43
N GLY A 51 8.88 -0.52 -13.19
CA GLY A 51 9.25 0.75 -13.82
C GLY A 51 9.20 1.98 -12.92
N TYR A 52 8.88 1.83 -11.63
CA TYR A 52 8.79 3.00 -10.72
C TYR A 52 10.15 3.57 -10.33
N GLY A 53 11.25 2.85 -10.59
CA GLY A 53 12.62 3.26 -10.30
C GLY A 53 13.34 2.27 -9.40
#